data_AF-A0A3P7MG94-F1
#
_entry.id   AF-A0A3P7MG94-F1
#
_cell.length_a   1.000
_cell.length_b   1.000
_cell.length_c   1.000
_cell.angle_alpha   90.00
_cell.angle_beta   90.00
_cell.angle_gamma   90.00
#
_symmetry.space_group_name_H-M   'P 1'
#
loop_
_entity.id
_entity.type
_entity.pdbx_description
1 polymer ?
#
loop_
_entity_poly.entity_id
_entity_poly.type
_entity_poly.pdbx_seq_one_letter_code
_entity_poly.pdbx_strand_id
1 'polypeptide(L)'
;MILQYNAKLSYGEPQLASITPETNLEDCELAMEKLMGLMSDAREMQRAHSRLMQQTHQITLPHSPHTSPTTGQPVFSFAEDGDVEVEVQSTYMDLVRRFSTSEKYIWEFIDRLEARRRCLHTSIIFYSEATVVSHP
;
A
#
# COMPACT_ATOMS: atom_id res chain seq x y z
N MET A 1 8.27 9.40 7.04
CA MET A 1 7.19 8.90 6.15
C MET A 1 6.95 7.39 6.27
N ILE A 2 7.97 6.51 6.20
CA ILE A 2 7.80 5.04 6.34
C ILE A 2 7.17 4.65 7.71
N LEU A 3 7.52 5.35 8.78
CA LEU A 3 6.92 5.14 10.11
C LEU A 3 5.40 5.46 10.17
N GLN A 4 4.91 6.39 9.33
CA GLN A 4 3.47 6.68 9.26
C GLN A 4 2.69 5.59 8.50
N TYR A 5 3.31 4.92 7.53
CA TYR A 5 2.70 3.81 6.79
C TYR A 5 2.53 2.58 7.68
N ASN A 6 3.58 2.22 8.44
CA ASN A 6 3.49 1.16 9.43
C ASN A 6 2.46 1.47 10.53
N ALA A 7 2.35 2.74 10.95
CA ALA A 7 1.34 3.15 11.91
C ALA A 7 -0.10 2.99 11.36
N LYS A 8 -0.35 3.31 10.07
CA LYS A 8 -1.67 3.12 9.45
C LYS A 8 -2.05 1.65 9.28
N LEU A 9 -1.11 0.79 8.90
CA LEU A 9 -1.32 -0.67 8.86
C LEU A 9 -1.57 -1.25 10.26
N SER A 10 -0.81 -0.77 11.26
CA SER A 10 -0.99 -1.13 12.68
C SER A 10 -2.32 -0.63 13.27
N TYR A 11 -2.87 0.48 12.77
CA TYR A 11 -4.20 0.99 13.13
C TYR A 11 -5.36 0.30 12.40
N GLY A 12 -5.12 -0.32 11.24
CA GLY A 12 -6.15 -0.99 10.44
C GLY A 12 -6.52 -2.39 10.96
N GLU A 13 -5.56 -3.13 11.51
CA GLU A 13 -5.81 -4.43 12.14
C GLU A 13 -6.82 -4.41 13.30
N PRO A 14 -6.73 -3.49 14.29
CA PRO A 14 -7.71 -3.42 15.37
C PRO A 14 -9.11 -3.01 14.88
N GLN A 15 -9.20 -2.24 13.79
CA GLN A 15 -10.49 -1.91 13.17
C GLN A 15 -11.10 -3.13 12.47
N LEU A 16 -10.29 -3.95 11.79
CA LEU A 16 -10.74 -5.21 11.21
C LEU A 16 -11.21 -6.22 12.27
N ALA A 17 -10.53 -6.26 13.42
CA ALA A 17 -10.91 -7.09 14.56
C ALA A 17 -12.20 -6.60 15.25
N SER A 18 -12.47 -5.29 15.22
CA SER A 18 -13.69 -4.69 15.78
C SER A 18 -14.94 -4.91 14.93
N ILE A 19 -14.78 -5.27 13.65
CA ILE A 19 -15.90 -5.63 12.80
C ILE A 19 -16.30 -7.05 13.17
N THR A 20 -17.08 -7.24 14.21
CA THR A 20 -17.75 -8.51 14.53
C THR A 20 -19.01 -8.66 13.67
N PRO A 21 -19.36 -9.88 13.23
CA PRO A 21 -20.66 -10.12 12.63
C PRO A 21 -21.67 -10.15 13.79
N GLU A 22 -22.18 -8.98 14.16
CA GLU A 22 -23.22 -8.87 15.18
C GLU A 22 -24.56 -9.39 14.66
N THR A 23 -25.47 -9.67 15.59
CA THR A 23 -26.58 -10.63 15.42
C THR A 23 -27.79 -10.10 14.63
N ASN A 24 -27.67 -8.96 13.96
CA ASN A 24 -28.77 -8.35 13.21
C ASN A 24 -28.30 -7.71 11.90
N LEU A 25 -29.28 -7.41 11.02
CA LEU A 25 -29.05 -6.92 9.67
C LEU A 25 -28.40 -5.53 9.64
N GLU A 26 -28.89 -4.61 10.49
CA GLU A 26 -28.43 -3.22 10.56
C GLU A 26 -26.95 -3.13 10.96
N ASP A 27 -26.51 -3.93 11.93
CA ASP A 27 -25.11 -4.01 12.33
C ASP A 27 -24.22 -4.57 11.22
N CYS A 28 -24.72 -5.55 10.45
CA CYS A 28 -24.00 -6.10 9.30
C CYS A 28 -23.85 -5.08 8.17
N GLU A 29 -24.87 -4.25 7.92
CA GLU A 29 -24.84 -3.18 6.93
C GLU A 29 -23.87 -2.05 7.34
N LEU A 30 -23.92 -1.62 8.60
CA LEU A 30 -22.99 -0.63 9.16
C LEU A 30 -21.54 -1.14 9.14
N ALA A 31 -21.33 -2.42 9.46
CA ALA A 31 -20.04 -3.08 9.36
C ALA A 31 -19.51 -3.11 7.91
N MET A 32 -20.39 -3.35 6.94
CA MET A 32 -20.05 -3.33 5.51
C MET A 32 -19.66 -1.92 5.05
N GLU A 33 -20.39 -0.89 5.48
CA GLU A 33 -20.07 0.51 5.14
C GLU A 33 -18.66 0.89 5.64
N LYS A 34 -18.36 0.60 6.92
CA LYS A 34 -17.04 0.82 7.51
C LYS A 34 -15.94 0.05 6.76
N LEU A 35 -16.22 -1.20 6.39
CA LEU A 35 -15.28 -2.03 5.62
C LEU A 35 -15.02 -1.47 4.22
N MET A 36 -16.06 -0.96 3.54
CA MET A 36 -15.93 -0.31 2.23
C MET A 36 -15.07 0.96 2.31
N GLY A 37 -15.21 1.74 3.38
CA GLY A 37 -14.32 2.88 3.67
C GLY A 37 -12.87 2.45 3.80
N LEU A 38 -12.59 1.44 4.63
CA LEU A 38 -11.24 0.89 4.82
C LEU A 38 -10.64 0.32 3.52
N MET A 39 -11.44 -0.32 2.67
CA MET A 39 -10.98 -0.78 1.36
C MET A 39 -10.63 0.38 0.42
N SER A 40 -11.39 1.48 0.45
CA SER A 40 -11.06 2.68 -0.33
C SER A 40 -9.70 3.23 0.08
N ASP A 41 -9.48 3.38 1.40
CA ASP A 41 -8.23 3.88 1.96
C ASP A 41 -7.05 2.95 1.64
N ALA A 42 -7.25 1.64 1.74
CA ALA A 42 -6.23 0.63 1.41
C ALA A 42 -5.84 0.69 -0.09
N ARG A 43 -6.81 0.90 -0.99
CA ARG A 43 -6.55 1.09 -2.42
C ARG A 43 -5.85 2.42 -2.71
N GLU A 44 -6.18 3.48 -1.98
CA GLU A 44 -5.43 4.74 -2.09
C GLU A 44 -3.97 4.57 -1.66
N MET A 45 -3.75 3.88 -0.54
CA MET A 45 -2.43 3.53 -0.04
C MET A 45 -1.62 2.72 -1.05
N GLN A 46 -2.24 1.74 -1.72
CA GLN A 46 -1.63 1.00 -2.82
C GLN A 46 -1.22 1.92 -3.98
N ARG A 47 -2.10 2.83 -4.43
CA ARG A 47 -1.78 3.77 -5.53
C ARG A 47 -0.63 4.70 -5.17
N ALA A 48 -0.61 5.21 -3.93
CA ALA A 48 0.48 6.04 -3.45
C ALA A 48 1.79 5.26 -3.40
N HIS A 49 1.76 3.99 -2.96
CA HIS A 49 2.92 3.11 -2.97
C HIS A 49 3.47 2.87 -4.38
N SER A 50 2.62 2.60 -5.37
CA SER A 50 3.04 2.44 -6.77
C SER A 50 3.71 3.71 -7.33
N ARG A 51 3.19 4.90 -7.00
CA ARG A 51 3.81 6.17 -7.41
C ARG A 51 5.18 6.38 -6.79
N LEU A 52 5.31 6.12 -5.48
CA LEU A 52 6.58 6.22 -4.77
C LEU A 52 7.61 5.26 -5.37
N MET A 53 7.20 4.03 -5.67
CA MET A 53 8.09 3.06 -6.33
C MET A 53 8.53 3.55 -7.71
N GLN A 54 7.63 4.10 -8.53
CA GLN A 54 8.00 4.71 -9.82
C GLN A 54 8.97 5.89 -9.65
N GLN A 55 8.77 6.74 -8.65
CA GLN A 55 9.69 7.84 -8.35
C GLN A 55 11.07 7.33 -7.92
N THR A 56 11.13 6.30 -7.08
CA THR A 56 12.38 5.67 -6.68
C THR A 56 13.15 5.11 -7.89
N HIS A 57 12.47 4.46 -8.84
CA HIS A 57 13.14 4.00 -10.07
C HIS A 57 13.63 5.15 -10.97
N GLN A 58 12.92 6.28 -11.00
CA GLN A 58 13.30 7.44 -11.81
C GLN A 58 14.47 8.25 -11.23
N ILE A 59 14.64 8.28 -9.91
CA ILE A 59 15.73 9.04 -9.25
C ILE A 59 17.08 8.33 -9.40
N THR A 60 17.08 7.01 -9.57
CA THR A 60 18.31 6.18 -9.60
C THR A 60 18.77 5.80 -11.00
N LEU A 61 18.00 6.12 -12.04
CA LEU A 61 18.57 6.17 -13.39
C LEU A 61 19.52 7.37 -13.44
N PRO A 62 20.85 7.18 -13.52
CA PRO A 62 21.74 8.30 -13.73
C PRO A 62 21.26 9.00 -14.99
N HIS A 63 21.02 10.31 -14.89
CA HIS A 63 20.81 11.15 -16.05
C HIS A 63 21.89 10.79 -17.08
N SER A 64 21.48 10.16 -18.18
CA SER A 64 22.33 10.02 -19.35
C SER A 64 22.80 11.45 -19.70
N PRO A 65 24.11 11.75 -19.66
CA PRO A 65 24.58 13.05 -20.08
C PRO A 65 24.26 13.16 -21.57
N HIS A 66 23.26 13.96 -21.89
CA HIS A 66 22.94 14.34 -23.25
C HIS A 66 24.20 15.02 -23.80
N THR A 67 24.88 14.33 -24.71
CA THR A 67 26.12 14.78 -25.31
C THR A 67 25.90 16.11 -26.05
N SER A 68 26.66 17.13 -25.68
CA SER A 68 26.95 18.27 -26.54
C SER A 68 28.37 18.74 -26.23
N PRO A 69 29.36 18.52 -27.11
CA PRO A 69 30.71 18.98 -26.90
C PRO A 69 30.83 20.42 -27.42
N THR A 70 31.15 21.38 -26.54
CA THR A 70 31.78 22.64 -26.97
C THR A 70 32.74 23.11 -25.87
N THR A 71 34.01 22.78 -26.09
CA THR A 71 35.23 23.58 -25.89
C THR A 71 35.39 24.40 -24.60
N GLY A 72 36.33 23.96 -23.74
CA GLY A 72 37.01 24.78 -22.73
C GLY A 72 37.20 24.09 -21.39
N GLN A 73 38.44 23.77 -21.03
CA GLN A 73 38.93 23.11 -19.79
C GLN A 73 38.43 23.71 -18.45
N PRO A 74 38.62 23.06 -17.27
CA PRO A 74 39.48 21.92 -16.96
C PRO A 74 38.77 20.67 -16.41
N VAL A 75 39.43 19.53 -16.65
CA VAL A 75 39.07 18.21 -16.12
C VAL A 75 39.27 18.23 -14.61
N PHE A 76 38.19 18.37 -13.85
CA PHE A 76 38.15 17.84 -12.49
C PHE A 76 38.15 16.31 -12.63
N SER A 77 39.34 15.71 -12.53
CA SER A 77 39.44 14.28 -12.28
C SER A 77 38.89 14.04 -10.88
N PHE A 78 37.61 13.68 -10.80
CA PHE A 78 37.11 12.98 -9.62
C PHE A 78 37.86 11.66 -9.55
N ALA A 79 38.67 11.53 -8.49
CA ALA A 79 39.29 10.28 -8.11
C ALA A 79 38.20 9.20 -8.01
N GLU A 80 38.55 7.99 -8.44
CA GLU A 80 37.79 6.73 -8.38
C GLU A 80 36.57 6.76 -7.44
N ASP A 81 35.39 7.03 -7.99
CA ASP A 81 34.12 7.08 -7.23
C ASP A 81 33.40 5.72 -7.25
N GLY A 82 34.16 4.63 -7.26
CA GLY A 82 33.62 3.27 -7.24
C GLY A 82 32.93 2.94 -5.91
N ASP A 83 33.45 3.44 -4.80
CA ASP A 83 32.87 3.20 -3.47
C ASP A 83 31.55 3.95 -3.26
N VAL A 84 31.42 5.19 -3.76
CA VAL A 84 30.19 5.98 -3.63
C VAL A 84 29.09 5.44 -4.55
N GLU A 85 29.42 5.01 -5.77
CA GLU A 85 28.45 4.39 -6.68
C GLU A 85 27.94 3.05 -6.10
N VAL A 86 28.81 2.26 -5.47
CA VAL A 86 28.44 1.02 -4.77
C VAL A 86 27.59 1.29 -3.53
N GLU A 87 27.90 2.33 -2.74
CA GLU A 87 27.11 2.70 -1.56
C GLU A 87 25.72 3.25 -1.94
N VAL A 88 25.63 4.08 -2.99
CA VAL A 88 24.36 4.57 -3.53
C VAL A 88 23.51 3.42 -4.08
N GLN A 89 24.13 2.47 -4.78
CA GLN A 89 23.42 1.28 -5.28
C GLN A 89 22.94 0.38 -4.14
N SER A 90 23.74 0.20 -3.08
CA SER A 90 23.38 -0.57 -1.89
C SER A 90 22.19 0.04 -1.15
N THR A 91 22.23 1.35 -0.89
CA THR A 91 21.13 2.07 -0.20
C THR A 91 19.85 2.09 -1.02
N TYR A 92 19.96 2.19 -2.36
CA TYR A 92 18.83 2.03 -3.27
C TYR A 92 18.21 0.64 -3.18
N MET A 93 19.01 -0.43 -3.24
CA MET A 93 18.51 -1.80 -3.17
C MET A 93 17.81 -2.08 -1.84
N ASP A 94 18.31 -1.53 -0.74
CA ASP A 94 17.65 -1.60 0.56
C ASP A 94 16.32 -0.83 0.59
N LEU A 95 16.25 0.33 -0.06
CA LEU A 95 15.01 1.08 -0.21
C LEU A 95 13.98 0.31 -1.04
N VAL A 96 14.37 -0.26 -2.18
CA VAL A 96 13.52 -1.09 -3.02
C VAL A 96 13.01 -2.31 -2.24
N ARG A 97 13.88 -3.00 -1.50
CA ARG A 97 13.48 -4.14 -0.67
C ARG A 97 12.42 -3.75 0.37
N ARG A 98 12.57 -2.59 1.01
CA ARG A 98 11.57 -2.07 1.97
C ARG A 98 10.24 -1.75 1.29
N PHE A 99 10.26 -1.15 0.11
CA PHE A 99 9.04 -0.94 -0.68
C PHE A 99 8.39 -2.26 -1.09
N SER A 100 9.14 -3.25 -1.60
CA SER A 100 8.57 -4.57 -1.94
C SER A 100 7.95 -5.26 -0.72
N THR A 101 8.55 -5.09 0.45
CA THR A 101 8.00 -5.61 1.71
C THR A 101 6.70 -4.89 2.08
N SER A 102 6.67 -3.56 1.99
CA SER A 102 5.46 -2.77 2.24
C SER A 102 4.34 -3.07 1.25
N GLU A 103 4.67 -3.32 -0.02
CA GLU A 103 3.70 -3.72 -1.05
C GLU A 103 3.03 -5.04 -0.70
N LYS A 104 3.81 -6.03 -0.27
CA LYS A 104 3.29 -7.33 0.16
C LYS A 104 2.29 -7.16 1.31
N TYR A 105 2.61 -6.35 2.31
CA TYR A 105 1.68 -6.07 3.42
C TYR A 105 0.40 -5.37 2.99
N ILE A 106 0.47 -4.43 2.04
CA ILE A 106 -0.72 -3.75 1.48
C ILE A 106 -1.62 -4.76 0.79
N TRP A 107 -1.07 -5.65 -0.03
CA TRP A 107 -1.84 -6.70 -0.70
C TRP A 107 -2.48 -7.68 0.29
N GLU A 108 -1.72 -8.20 1.25
CA GLU A 108 -2.25 -9.09 2.30
C GLU A 108 -3.36 -8.41 3.13
N PHE A 109 -3.28 -7.10 3.34
CA PHE A 109 -4.34 -6.34 4.01
C PHE A 109 -5.59 -6.23 3.14
N ILE A 110 -5.45 -5.91 1.85
CA ILE A 110 -6.57 -5.88 0.89
C ILE A 110 -7.25 -7.24 0.80
N ASP A 111 -6.50 -8.34 0.71
CA ASP A 111 -7.05 -9.70 0.66
C ASP A 111 -7.89 -10.02 1.90
N ARG A 112 -7.41 -9.62 3.09
CA ARG A 112 -8.15 -9.79 4.35
C ARG A 112 -9.43 -8.96 4.38
N LEU A 113 -9.41 -7.73 3.86
CA LEU A 113 -10.61 -6.90 3.72
C LEU A 113 -11.62 -7.56 2.76
N GLU A 114 -11.17 -8.08 1.62
CA GLU A 114 -12.04 -8.75 0.65
C GLU A 114 -12.63 -10.06 1.19
N ALA A 115 -11.87 -10.82 1.99
CA ALA A 115 -12.37 -11.98 2.71
C ALA A 115 -13.47 -11.58 3.71
N ARG A 116 -13.25 -10.51 4.49
CA ARG A 116 -14.25 -9.99 5.45
C ARG A 116 -15.51 -9.50 4.74
N ARG A 117 -15.36 -8.84 3.59
CA ARG A 117 -16.47 -8.36 2.75
C ARG A 117 -17.34 -9.51 2.29
N ARG A 118 -16.75 -10.59 1.79
CA ARG A 118 -17.50 -11.79 1.36
C ARG A 118 -18.27 -12.43 2.52
N CYS A 119 -17.65 -12.50 3.69
CA CYS A 119 -18.30 -13.02 4.89
C CYS A 119 -19.49 -12.15 5.30
N LEU A 120 -19.30 -10.83 5.45
CA LEU A 120 -20.40 -9.90 5.80
C LEU A 120 -21.51 -9.91 4.76
N HIS A 121 -21.18 -9.96 3.47
CA HIS A 121 -22.19 -10.02 2.41
C HIS A 121 -23.08 -11.26 2.54
N THR A 122 -22.49 -12.41 2.90
CA THR A 122 -23.23 -13.65 3.18
C THR A 122 -24.14 -13.48 4.40
N SER A 123 -23.65 -12.84 5.47
CA SER A 123 -24.46 -12.56 6.66
C SER A 123 -25.64 -11.62 6.37
N ILE A 124 -25.44 -10.57 5.56
CA ILE A 124 -26.50 -9.65 5.15
C ILE A 124 -27.60 -10.40 4.41
N ILE A 125 -27.24 -11.27 3.45
CA ILE A 125 -28.22 -12.11 2.73
C ILE A 125 -29.02 -12.95 3.73
N PHE A 126 -28.33 -13.70 4.60
CA PHE A 126 -28.97 -14.56 5.59
C PHE A 126 -29.96 -13.81 6.49
N TYR A 127 -29.56 -12.68 7.07
CA TYR A 127 -30.44 -11.90 7.94
C TYR A 127 -31.58 -11.24 7.17
N SER A 128 -31.33 -10.75 5.95
CA SER A 128 -32.39 -10.19 5.10
C SER A 128 -33.47 -11.21 4.75
N GLU A 129 -33.10 -12.45 4.45
CA GLU A 129 -34.04 -13.54 4.20
C GLU A 129 -34.82 -13.92 5.48
N ALA A 130 -34.15 -13.97 6.63
CA ALA A 130 -34.80 -14.24 7.91
C ALA A 130 -35.83 -13.15 8.30
N THR A 131 -35.55 -11.88 7.99
CA THR A 131 -36.49 -10.76 8.21
C THR A 131 -37.75 -10.88 7.35
N VAL A 132 -37.62 -11.31 6.09
CA VAL A 132 -38.77 -11.52 5.20
C VAL A 132 -39.64 -12.69 5.64
N VAL A 133 -39.03 -13.79 6.10
CA VAL A 133 -39.78 -14.98 6.57
C VAL A 133 -40.49 -14.75 7.90
N SER A 134 -39.99 -13.83 8.74
CA SER A 134 -40.56 -13.52 10.06
C SER A 134 -41.67 -12.46 10.04
N HIS A 135 -41.91 -11.80 8.90
CA HIS A 135 -43.05 -10.89 8.67
C HIS A 135 -43.97 -11.43 7.55
N PRO A 136 -44.79 -12.47 7.82
CA PRO A 136 -45.82 -12.93 6.88
C PRO A 136 -47.01 -11.97 6.77
#